data_AF-A0A0K2TL55-F1
#
_entry.id   AF-A0A0K2TL55-F1
#
_cell.length_a   1.000
_cell.length_b   1.000
_cell.length_c   1.000
_cell.angle_alpha   90.00
_cell.angle_beta   90.00
_cell.angle_gamma   90.00
#
_symmetry.space_group_name_H-M   'P 1'
#
loop_
_entity.id
_entity.type
_entity.pdbx_description
1 polymer ?
#
loop_
_entity_poly.entity_id
_entity_poly.type
_entity_poly.pdbx_seq_one_letter_code
_entity_poly.pdbx_strand_id
1 'polypeptide(L)'
;SFSGENTVILDNSAPVPSYVNWTKNGAVTAVKDQKDCGSCWAFSTTGSVEGQYFIKNKKLLSFSEQQLVDCSSDFGNKGCNGGLMDIIAHKGIATEKKYPYIGDEEKCSYNKTMAAGQINSFKDIEC
;
A
#
# COMPACT_ATOMS: atom_id res chain seq x y z
N SER A 1 -2.68 -11.54 -15.10
CA SER A 1 -2.94 -10.44 -16.04
C SER A 1 -4.03 -9.57 -15.47
N PHE A 2 -3.78 -8.27 -15.28
CA PHE A 2 -4.81 -7.30 -14.90
C PHE A 2 -5.48 -6.79 -16.17
N SER A 3 -6.46 -7.57 -16.66
CA SER A 3 -7.41 -7.12 -17.67
C SER A 3 -8.49 -6.30 -16.97
N GLY A 4 -8.38 -4.98 -17.11
CA GLY A 4 -9.45 -4.05 -17.52
C GLY A 4 -10.88 -4.07 -16.95
N GLU A 5 -11.28 -4.86 -15.96
CA GLU A 5 -12.72 -4.98 -15.62
C GLU A 5 -13.14 -4.66 -14.19
N ASN A 6 -12.25 -4.34 -13.25
CA ASN A 6 -12.67 -4.04 -11.87
C ASN A 6 -11.77 -3.01 -11.16
N THR A 7 -11.56 -1.86 -11.81
CA THR A 7 -11.20 -0.64 -11.09
C THR A 7 -12.51 -0.05 -10.58
N VAL A 8 -12.67 0.14 -9.27
CA VAL A 8 -13.77 0.97 -8.76
C VAL A 8 -13.43 2.40 -9.15
N ILE A 9 -13.90 2.81 -10.33
CA ILE A 9 -13.96 4.22 -10.69
C ILE A 9 -14.97 4.81 -9.69
N LEU A 10 -14.54 5.78 -8.89
CA LEU A 10 -15.50 6.64 -8.18
C LEU A 10 -16.29 7.36 -9.26
N ASP A 11 -17.45 6.81 -9.58
CA ASP A 11 -18.44 7.50 -10.39
C ASP A 11 -18.89 8.72 -9.58
N ASN A 12 -18.49 9.91 -10.01
CA ASN A 12 -18.91 11.18 -9.40
C ASN A 12 -20.44 11.40 -9.44
N SER A 13 -21.20 10.50 -10.08
CA SER A 13 -22.67 10.52 -10.08
C SER A 13 -23.32 9.53 -9.11
N ALA A 14 -22.56 8.64 -8.47
CA ALA A 14 -23.09 7.77 -7.42
C ALA A 14 -23.22 8.54 -6.09
N PRO A 15 -24.36 8.45 -5.38
CA PRO A 15 -24.52 9.09 -4.09
C PRO A 15 -23.47 8.56 -3.11
N VAL A 16 -22.57 9.44 -2.66
CA VAL A 16 -21.61 9.12 -1.61
C VAL A 16 -22.37 9.08 -0.28
N PRO A 17 -22.22 8.01 0.52
CA PRO A 17 -22.84 7.97 1.85
C PRO A 17 -22.34 9.13 2.72
N SER A 18 -23.24 9.71 3.51
CA SER A 18 -22.92 10.82 4.42
C SER A 18 -21.94 10.43 5.54
N TYR A 19 -21.73 9.12 5.77
CA TYR A 19 -20.80 8.59 6.76
C TYR A 19 -20.21 7.26 6.29
N VAL A 20 -18.88 7.13 6.41
CA VAL A 20 -18.14 5.89 6.20
C VAL A 20 -17.12 5.71 7.30
N ASN A 21 -17.03 4.49 7.84
CA ASN A 21 -15.97 4.11 8.77
C ASN A 21 -15.35 2.78 8.33
N TRP A 22 -14.18 2.87 7.68
CA TRP A 22 -13.49 1.71 7.14
C TRP A 22 -12.99 0.74 8.21
N THR A 23 -12.69 1.22 9.42
CA THR A 23 -12.31 0.37 10.56
C THR A 23 -13.48 -0.51 10.98
N LYS A 24 -14.69 0.07 11.11
CA LYS A 24 -15.91 -0.71 11.40
C LYS A 24 -16.29 -1.66 10.27
N ASN A 25 -15.93 -1.32 9.04
CA ASN A 25 -16.16 -2.15 7.86
C ASN A 25 -15.11 -3.27 7.68
N GLY A 26 -14.11 -3.38 8.56
CA GLY A 26 -13.08 -4.41 8.51
C GLY A 26 -11.98 -4.20 7.46
N ALA A 27 -11.90 -2.99 6.88
CA ALA A 27 -10.96 -2.66 5.81
C ALA A 27 -9.63 -2.04 6.29
N VAL A 28 -9.39 -2.03 7.60
CA VAL A 28 -8.23 -1.39 8.22
C VAL A 28 -7.52 -2.41 9.10
N THR A 29 -6.21 -2.59 8.90
CA THR A 29 -5.36 -3.44 9.72
C THR A 29 -5.17 -2.87 11.13
N ALA A 30 -4.53 -3.62 12.02
CA ALA A 30 -4.12 -3.08 13.31
C ALA A 30 -3.15 -1.90 13.11
N VAL A 31 -3.18 -0.94 14.04
CA VAL A 31 -2.23 0.17 14.05
C VAL A 31 -0.81 -0.38 14.10
N LYS A 32 0.06 0.14 13.22
CA LYS A 32 1.48 -0.21 13.13
C LYS A 32 2.37 0.91 13.68
N ASP A 33 3.67 0.67 13.80
CA ASP A 33 4.65 1.61 14.34
C ASP A 33 5.87 1.75 13.43
N GLN A 34 6.16 2.97 12.99
CA GLN A 34 7.30 3.31 12.13
C GLN A 34 8.63 3.46 12.88
N LYS A 35 8.61 3.39 14.22
CA LYS A 35 9.79 3.59 15.07
C LYS A 35 10.48 4.93 14.74
N ASP A 36 11.81 4.98 14.81
CA ASP A 36 12.63 6.15 14.50
C ASP A 36 12.95 6.30 13.00
N CYS A 37 12.25 5.57 12.12
CA CYS A 37 12.42 5.65 10.67
C CYS A 37 11.40 6.61 10.05
N GLY A 38 11.85 7.54 9.21
CA GLY A 38 11.00 8.49 8.46
C GLY A 38 10.25 7.85 7.28
N SER A 39 9.65 6.68 7.51
CA SER A 39 8.93 5.88 6.50
C SER A 39 7.41 6.03 6.56
N CYS A 40 6.88 7.13 7.12
CA CYS A 40 5.43 7.39 7.19
C CYS A 40 4.74 7.27 5.81
N TRP A 41 5.46 7.66 4.75
CA TRP A 41 5.04 7.51 3.36
C TRP A 41 4.75 6.03 3.00
N ALA A 42 5.58 5.09 3.46
CA ALA A 42 5.41 3.67 3.20
C ALA A 42 4.17 3.12 3.92
N PHE A 43 3.93 3.54 5.18
CA PHE A 43 2.72 3.19 5.93
C PHE A 43 1.46 3.78 5.31
N SER A 44 1.52 5.00 4.78
CA SER A 44 0.42 5.62 4.06
C SER A 44 0.09 4.86 2.77
N THR A 45 1.12 4.44 2.02
CA THR A 45 0.96 3.60 0.82
C THR A 45 0.34 2.26 1.15
N THR A 46 0.91 1.50 2.09
CA THR A 46 0.38 0.18 2.46
C THR A 46 -1.04 0.29 2.99
N GLY A 47 -1.35 1.20 3.91
CA GLY A 47 -2.71 1.36 4.45
C GLY A 47 -3.78 1.58 3.37
N SER A 48 -3.46 2.43 2.37
CA SER A 48 -4.36 2.67 1.23
C SER A 48 -4.54 1.40 0.38
N VAL A 49 -3.46 0.66 0.14
CA VAL A 49 -3.46 -0.58 -0.66
C VAL A 49 -4.17 -1.72 0.07
N GLU A 50 -4.00 -1.84 1.38
CA GLU A 50 -4.69 -2.81 2.24
C GLU A 50 -6.21 -2.60 2.18
N GLY A 51 -6.66 -1.35 2.30
CA GLY A 51 -8.08 -1.00 2.18
C GLY A 51 -8.66 -1.34 0.81
N GLN A 52 -7.97 -0.96 -0.28
CA GLN A 52 -8.38 -1.30 -1.65
C GLN A 52 -8.39 -2.81 -1.88
N TYR A 53 -7.39 -3.52 -1.37
CA TYR A 53 -7.32 -4.97 -1.47
C TYR A 53 -8.47 -5.64 -0.72
N PHE A 54 -8.84 -5.15 0.46
CA PHE A 54 -9.99 -5.65 1.21
C PHE A 54 -11.30 -5.41 0.46
N ILE A 55 -11.53 -4.20 -0.07
CA ILE A 55 -12.76 -3.85 -0.80
C ILE A 55 -12.98 -4.82 -1.95
N LYS A 56 -11.91 -5.11 -2.71
CA LYS A 56 -11.92 -5.98 -3.88
C LYS A 56 -12.03 -7.47 -3.54
N ASN A 57 -11.21 -7.96 -2.60
CA ASN A 57 -11.03 -9.39 -2.38
C ASN A 57 -11.80 -9.91 -1.14
N LYS A 58 -12.43 -9.02 -0.37
CA LYS A 58 -13.06 -9.31 0.92
C LYS A 58 -12.12 -10.00 1.91
N LYS A 59 -10.82 -9.75 1.76
CA LYS A 59 -9.75 -10.31 2.57
C LYS A 59 -8.82 -9.19 3.01
N LEU A 60 -8.67 -9.03 4.31
CA LEU A 60 -7.73 -8.07 4.86
C LEU A 60 -6.35 -8.71 4.91
N LEU A 61 -5.37 -8.08 4.27
CA LEU A 61 -3.97 -8.47 4.32
C LEU A 61 -3.18 -7.29 4.86
N SER A 62 -2.14 -7.58 5.64
CA SER A 62 -1.12 -6.60 6.00
C SER A 62 -0.01 -6.65 4.97
N PHE A 63 0.28 -5.54 4.29
CA PHE A 63 1.36 -5.42 3.31
C PHE A 63 2.64 -4.88 3.95
N SER A 64 3.77 -5.14 3.30
CA SER A 64 5.10 -4.81 3.80
C SER A 64 5.49 -3.38 3.51
N GLU A 65 5.63 -2.57 4.55
CA GLU A 65 6.28 -1.26 4.47
C GLU A 65 7.77 -1.40 4.18
N GLN A 66 8.42 -2.43 4.72
CA GLN A 66 9.85 -2.64 4.57
C GLN A 66 10.26 -2.84 3.11
N GLN A 67 9.48 -3.58 2.35
CA GLN A 67 9.71 -3.70 0.92
C GLN A 67 9.71 -2.32 0.24
N LEU A 68 8.80 -1.43 0.64
CA LEU A 68 8.77 -0.08 0.08
C LEU A 68 10.03 0.68 0.51
N VAL A 69 10.38 0.66 1.80
CA VAL A 69 11.60 1.31 2.32
C VAL A 69 12.84 0.88 1.52
N ASP A 70 13.03 -0.43 1.31
CA ASP A 70 14.27 -0.98 0.74
C ASP A 70 14.32 -0.94 -0.80
N CYS A 71 13.18 -1.05 -1.49
CA CYS A 71 13.13 -1.34 -2.93
C CYS A 71 12.62 -0.19 -3.81
N SER A 72 12.40 0.98 -3.23
CA SER A 72 11.76 2.12 -3.90
C SER A 72 12.71 3.24 -4.35
N SER A 73 14.02 3.09 -4.14
CA SER A 73 15.01 4.12 -4.48
C SER A 73 14.96 4.53 -5.95
N ASP A 74 14.75 3.58 -6.86
CA ASP A 74 14.63 3.82 -8.30
C ASP A 74 13.41 4.69 -8.67
N PHE A 75 12.46 4.85 -7.75
CA PHE A 75 11.26 5.66 -7.90
C PHE A 75 11.36 7.00 -7.14
N GLY A 76 12.53 7.33 -6.61
CA GLY A 76 12.81 8.63 -5.98
C GLY A 76 12.63 8.68 -4.45
N ASN A 77 12.24 7.56 -3.83
CA ASN A 77 12.12 7.48 -2.38
C ASN A 77 13.48 7.23 -1.71
N LYS A 78 13.60 7.64 -0.44
CA LYS A 78 14.86 7.67 0.30
C LYS A 78 14.79 6.85 1.59
N GLY A 79 14.08 5.73 1.55
CA GLY A 79 13.94 4.82 2.69
C GLY A 79 13.42 5.54 3.94
N CYS A 80 14.22 5.51 5.00
CA CYS A 80 13.93 6.19 6.27
C CYS A 80 14.11 7.71 6.24
N ASN A 81 14.60 8.28 5.14
CA ASN A 81 14.76 9.73 4.96
C ASN A 81 13.59 10.38 4.19
N GLY A 82 12.46 9.67 4.08
CA GLY A 82 11.25 10.14 3.44
C GLY A 82 11.03 9.61 2.02
N GLY A 83 9.85 9.90 1.49
CA GLY A 83 9.37 9.40 0.21
C GLY A 83 7.95 9.85 -0.08
N LEU A 84 7.45 9.48 -1.25
CA LEU A 84 6.10 9.76 -1.73
C LEU A 84 5.32 8.46 -1.90
N MET A 85 3.99 8.59 -1.80
CA MET A 85 3.07 7.47 -1.90
C MET A 85 2.83 6.99 -3.33
N ASP A 86 3.23 7.79 -4.32
CA ASP A 86 3.01 7.65 -5.77
C ASP A 86 3.74 6.44 -6.41
N ILE A 87 4.21 5.53 -5.58
CA ILE A 87 4.83 4.30 -6.04
C ILE A 87 3.77 3.27 -6.38
N ILE A 88 3.70 3.01 -7.67
CA ILE A 88 3.03 1.84 -8.18
C ILE A 88 3.98 0.66 -8.00
N ALA A 89 3.65 -0.23 -7.07
CA ALA A 89 4.28 -1.54 -6.95
C ALA A 89 3.91 -2.42 -8.17
N HIS A 90 4.31 -2.01 -9.38
CA HIS A 90 4.16 -2.77 -10.63
C HIS A 90 4.85 -4.14 -10.52
N LYS A 91 5.89 -4.22 -9.68
CA LYS A 91 6.63 -5.45 -9.40
C LYS A 91 5.91 -6.38 -8.40
N GLY A 92 4.78 -5.96 -7.84
CA GLY A 92 4.05 -6.62 -6.77
C GLY A 92 4.49 -6.19 -5.37
N ILE A 93 3.62 -6.41 -4.40
CA ILE A 93 3.83 -6.09 -2.98
C ILE A 93 3.71 -7.37 -2.13
N ALA A 94 4.67 -7.58 -1.24
CA ALA A 94 4.72 -8.67 -0.29
C ALA A 94 3.83 -8.37 0.92
N THR A 95 3.37 -9.43 1.59
CA THR A 95 2.74 -9.27 2.90
C THR A 95 3.79 -8.97 3.96
N GLU A 96 3.38 -8.29 5.02
CA GLU A 96 4.20 -8.04 6.22
C GLU A 96 4.85 -9.33 6.75
N LYS A 97 4.11 -10.45 6.78
CA LYS A 97 4.65 -11.75 7.19
C LYS A 97 5.85 -12.26 6.35
N LYS A 98 5.92 -11.90 5.07
CA LYS A 98 6.95 -12.38 4.14
C LYS A 98 8.16 -11.44 4.08
N TYR A 99 7.95 -10.16 4.40
CA TYR A 99 8.99 -9.14 4.44
C TYR A 99 8.69 -8.21 5.63
N PRO A 100 9.07 -8.61 6.85
CA PRO A 100 8.69 -7.89 8.07
C PRO A 100 9.34 -6.53 8.19
N TYR A 101 8.65 -5.60 8.83
CA TYR A 101 9.16 -4.28 9.16
C TYR A 101 10.20 -4.31 10.28
N ILE A 102 11.36 -3.73 10.00
CA ILE A 102 12.45 -3.61 10.97
C ILE A 102 12.66 -2.17 11.43
N GLY A 103 12.22 -1.17 10.64
CA GLY A 103 12.38 0.24 10.97
C GLY A 103 13.78 0.79 10.72
N ASP A 104 14.45 0.25 9.70
CA ASP A 104 15.73 0.75 9.18
C ASP A 104 15.79 0.49 7.67
N GLU A 105 16.69 1.15 6.95
CA GLU A 105 16.89 0.93 5.52
C GLU A 105 17.86 -0.23 5.28
N GLU A 106 17.43 -1.22 4.50
CA GLU A 106 18.24 -2.37 4.13
C GLU A 106 18.35 -2.52 2.61
N LYS A 107 19.24 -3.42 2.19
CA LYS A 107 19.31 -3.78 0.78
C LYS A 107 18.01 -4.49 0.35
N CYS A 108 17.38 -3.99 -0.73
CA CYS A 108 16.21 -4.61 -1.33
C CYS A 108 16.38 -6.13 -1.52
N SER A 109 15.61 -6.90 -0.75
CA SER A 109 15.60 -8.36 -0.76
C SER A 109 14.31 -8.93 -1.36
N TYR A 110 13.52 -8.09 -2.03
CA TYR A 110 12.25 -8.48 -2.61
C TYR A 110 12.43 -9.49 -3.75
N ASN A 111 11.63 -10.54 -3.72
CA ASN A 111 11.49 -11.49 -4.81
C ASN A 111 10.03 -11.57 -5.28
N LYS A 112 9.80 -11.76 -6.58
CA LYS A 112 8.46 -11.94 -7.16
C LYS A 112 7.65 -13.08 -6.52
N THR A 113 8.30 -14.11 -5.96
CA THR A 113 7.62 -15.20 -5.21
C THR A 113 7.00 -14.71 -3.90
N MET A 114 7.43 -13.55 -3.40
CA MET A 114 6.88 -12.93 -2.20
C MET A 114 5.59 -12.16 -2.48
N ALA A 115 5.33 -11.78 -3.74
CA ALA A 115 4.16 -11.00 -4.13
C ALA A 115 2.85 -11.61 -3.61
N ALA A 116 2.02 -10.77 -3.01
CA ALA A 116 0.67 -11.10 -2.53
C ALA A 116 -0.41 -10.19 -3.13
N GLY A 117 0.00 -9.06 -3.72
CA GLY A 117 -0.83 -8.18 -4.52
C GLY A 117 0.01 -7.43 -5.57
N GLN A 118 -0.66 -6.75 -6.49
CA GLN A 118 -0.04 -5.78 -7.39
C GLN A 118 -0.88 -4.50 -7.37
N ILE A 119 -0.19 -3.36 -7.39
CA ILE A 119 -0.80 -2.05 -7.58
C ILE A 119 -0.55 -1.71 -9.05
N ASN A 120 -1.60 -1.39 -9.82
CA ASN A 120 -1.45 -1.12 -11.25
C ASN A 120 -1.45 0.38 -11.56
N SER A 121 -2.12 1.17 -10.73
CA SER A 121 -2.28 2.61 -10.90
C SER A 121 -2.70 3.25 -9.57
N PHE A 122 -2.48 4.56 -9.45
CA PHE A 122 -3.06 5.43 -8.43
C PHE A 122 -3.75 6.61 -9.11
N LYS A 123 -4.48 7.40 -8.32
CA LYS A 123 -5.08 8.65 -8.78
C LYS A 123 -4.90 9.70 -7.68
N ASP A 124 -4.24 10.79 -8.04
CA ASP A 124 -4.18 11.97 -7.21
C ASP A 124 -5.50 12.73 -7.31
N ILE A 125 -5.97 13.19 -6.15
CA ILE A 125 -7.12 14.09 -6.08
C ILE A 125 -6.58 15.51 -6.16
N GLU A 126 -6.77 16.12 -7.32
CA GLU A 126 -6.53 17.55 -7.49
C GLU A 126 -7.56 18.32 -6.64
N CYS A 127 -7.06 19.34 -5.93
CA CYS A 127 -7.87 20.21 -5.08
C CYS A 127 -8.53 21.33 -5.89
#